data_AF-A0A553RLG7-F1
#
_entry.id   AF-A0A553RLG7-F1
#
_cell.length_a   1.000
_cell.length_b   1.000
_cell.length_c   1.000
_cell.angle_alpha   90.00
_cell.angle_beta   90.00
_cell.angle_gamma   90.00
#
_symmetry.space_group_name_H-M   'P 1'
#
loop_
_entity.id
_entity.type
_entity.pdbx_description
1 polymer ?
#
loop_
_entity_poly.entity_id
_entity_poly.type
_entity_poly.pdbx_seq_one_letter_code
_entity_poly.pdbx_strand_id
1 'polypeptide(L)'
;MSKGLAAALQEWKIQEKEFHQLQESHRLYLQKLEEVSKLQKYVAGSIAHQKKNLKDNLKSLKKFSKGLTEEENNVVEETKERIRNMPNLILQMETFLPKKNGIYLSLVLGSVNVNLPTKDAKAEYKDEYERFKLYVTVILFLLSFICCFFVNYRFLDALLNFLLVWYYCTLTIRETILISNGSRPDGESYQSFRIQFLAYCLYQSFVQYLQYYYQSGCLYRLKALGERHNLDLTVGGDCLVEEH
;
A
#
# COMPACT_ATOMS: atom_id res chain seq x y z
N MET A 1 22.89 56.75 9.14
CA MET A 1 22.64 55.29 9.12
C MET A 1 23.72 54.63 8.29
N SER A 2 24.31 53.51 8.74
CA SER A 2 25.28 52.79 7.92
C SER A 2 24.58 52.27 6.66
N LYS A 3 25.27 52.29 5.50
CA LYS A 3 24.70 51.80 4.23
C LYS A 3 24.20 50.35 4.34
N GLY A 4 24.83 49.54 5.21
CA GLY A 4 24.39 48.17 5.51
C GLY A 4 23.04 48.09 6.22
N LEU A 5 22.75 49.01 7.15
CA LEU A 5 21.46 49.03 7.85
C LEU A 5 20.30 49.40 6.91
N ALA A 6 20.53 50.35 5.99
CA ALA A 6 19.53 50.75 5.00
C ALA A 6 19.24 49.65 3.96
N ALA A 7 20.28 48.90 3.54
CA ALA A 7 20.12 47.75 2.65
C ALA A 7 19.34 46.62 3.33
N ALA A 8 19.70 46.26 4.58
CA ALA A 8 19.00 45.24 5.35
C ALA A 8 17.51 45.58 5.59
N LEU A 9 17.18 46.86 5.83
CA LEU A 9 15.79 47.32 6.00
C LEU A 9 14.98 47.27 4.70
N GLN A 10 15.61 47.49 3.55
CA GLN A 10 14.96 47.34 2.24
C GLN A 10 14.71 45.87 1.91
N GLU A 11 15.70 45.01 2.16
CA GLU A 11 15.58 43.56 1.95
C GLU A 11 14.51 42.95 2.86
N TRP A 12 14.45 43.37 4.12
CA TRP A 12 13.36 42.99 5.04
C TRP A 12 11.98 43.38 4.52
N LYS A 13 11.82 44.59 3.96
CA LYS A 13 10.55 45.03 3.37
C LYS A 13 10.16 44.25 2.11
N ILE A 14 11.13 43.77 1.34
CA ILE A 14 10.89 42.91 0.18
C ILE A 14 10.40 41.54 0.66
N GLN A 15 11.08 40.94 1.63
CA GLN A 15 10.68 39.68 2.24
C GLN A 15 9.29 39.74 2.88
N GLU A 16 8.95 40.84 3.55
CA GLU A 16 7.63 41.04 4.15
C GLU A 16 6.52 41.08 3.09
N LYS A 17 6.77 41.73 1.93
CA LYS A 17 5.85 41.72 0.79
C LYS A 17 5.71 40.33 0.16
N GLU A 18 6.81 39.62 -0.03
CA GLU A 18 6.80 38.24 -0.55
C GLU A 18 6.03 37.30 0.39
N PHE A 19 6.22 37.45 1.69
CA PHE A 19 5.49 36.67 2.70
C PHE A 19 3.98 36.95 2.67
N HIS A 20 3.57 38.23 2.53
CA HIS A 20 2.17 38.57 2.36
C HIS A 20 1.56 37.98 1.08
N GLN A 21 2.28 38.01 -0.04
CA GLN A 21 1.83 37.37 -1.29
C GLN A 21 1.73 35.84 -1.17
N LEU A 22 2.66 35.22 -0.44
CA LEU A 22 2.60 33.78 -0.14
C LEU A 22 1.37 33.44 0.70
N GLN A 23 1.05 34.26 1.70
CA GLN A 23 -0.12 34.06 2.57
C GLN A 23 -1.43 34.16 1.78
N GLU A 24 -1.53 35.13 0.87
CA GLU A 24 -2.69 35.25 -0.02
C GLU A 24 -2.81 34.07 -0.98
N SER A 25 -1.69 33.62 -1.56
CA SER A 25 -1.63 32.44 -2.43
C SER A 25 -2.05 31.16 -1.68
N HIS A 26 -1.61 30.99 -0.43
CA HIS A 26 -2.02 29.87 0.42
C HIS A 26 -3.52 29.92 0.74
N ARG A 27 -4.08 31.10 1.01
CA ARG A 27 -5.53 31.26 1.21
C ARG A 27 -6.32 30.83 -0.03
N LEU A 28 -5.89 31.25 -1.22
CA LEU A 28 -6.52 30.87 -2.48
C LEU A 28 -6.41 29.36 -2.73
N TYR A 29 -5.26 28.76 -2.43
CA TYR A 29 -5.06 27.31 -2.49
C TYR A 29 -6.06 26.55 -1.61
N LEU A 30 -6.25 26.96 -0.36
CA LEU A 30 -7.22 26.34 0.55
C LEU A 30 -8.66 26.44 0.03
N GLN A 31 -9.05 27.59 -0.51
CA GLN A 31 -10.37 27.76 -1.12
C GLN A 31 -10.58 26.80 -2.30
N LYS A 32 -9.57 26.66 -3.18
CA LYS A 32 -9.64 25.73 -4.32
C LYS A 32 -9.70 24.27 -3.85
N LEU A 33 -9.00 23.92 -2.77
CA LEU A 33 -9.06 22.57 -2.20
C LEU A 33 -10.48 22.25 -1.68
N GLU A 34 -11.14 23.21 -1.04
CA GLU A 34 -12.51 23.04 -0.55
C GLU A 34 -13.52 22.90 -1.72
N GLU A 35 -13.38 23.71 -2.77
CA GLU A 35 -14.18 23.61 -4.00
C GLU A 35 -14.04 22.23 -4.66
N VAL A 36 -12.80 21.74 -4.79
CA VAL A 36 -12.52 20.41 -5.33
C VAL A 36 -13.15 19.32 -4.47
N SER A 37 -13.06 19.41 -3.14
CA SER A 37 -13.69 18.45 -2.22
C SER A 37 -15.21 18.42 -2.36
N LYS A 38 -15.86 19.58 -2.50
CA LYS A 38 -17.31 19.69 -2.75
C LYS A 38 -17.70 19.04 -4.07
N LEU A 39 -16.97 19.33 -5.15
CA LEU A 39 -17.19 18.72 -6.46
C LEU A 39 -16.99 17.20 -6.43
N GLN A 40 -15.95 16.70 -5.76
CA GLN A 40 -15.71 15.27 -5.61
C GLN A 40 -16.89 14.57 -4.92
N LYS A 41 -17.43 15.13 -3.84
CA LYS A 41 -18.62 14.59 -3.16
C LYS A 41 -19.85 14.58 -4.06
N TYR A 42 -20.08 15.68 -4.79
CA TYR A 42 -21.21 15.79 -5.72
C TYR A 42 -21.11 14.75 -6.84
N VAL A 43 -19.97 14.64 -7.52
CA VAL A 43 -19.77 13.69 -8.62
C VAL A 43 -19.85 12.24 -8.11
N ALA A 44 -19.28 11.93 -6.94
CA ALA A 44 -19.40 10.61 -6.34
C ALA A 44 -20.85 10.22 -6.04
N GLY A 45 -21.64 11.15 -5.49
CA GLY A 45 -23.08 10.96 -5.25
C GLY A 45 -23.86 10.74 -6.54
N SER A 46 -23.63 11.57 -7.56
CA SER A 46 -24.27 11.47 -8.87
C SER A 46 -23.93 10.16 -9.60
N ILE A 47 -22.68 9.70 -9.53
CA ILE A 47 -22.26 8.41 -10.10
C ILE A 47 -22.93 7.24 -9.37
N ALA A 48 -22.99 7.27 -8.04
CA ALA A 48 -23.66 6.23 -7.28
C ALA A 48 -25.15 6.13 -7.63
N HIS A 49 -25.81 7.28 -7.82
CA HIS A 49 -27.19 7.35 -8.28
C HIS A 49 -27.35 6.78 -9.69
N GLN A 50 -26.52 7.22 -10.65
CA GLN A 50 -26.55 6.71 -12.03
C GLN A 50 -26.30 5.21 -12.12
N LYS A 51 -25.34 4.67 -11.35
CA LYS A 51 -25.09 3.21 -11.27
C LYS A 51 -26.31 2.44 -10.77
N LYS A 52 -27.01 2.96 -9.76
CA LYS A 52 -28.23 2.35 -9.23
C LYS A 52 -29.33 2.34 -10.30
N ASN A 53 -29.57 3.47 -10.95
CA ASN A 53 -30.58 3.59 -12.00
C ASN A 53 -30.28 2.67 -13.19
N LEU A 54 -29.02 2.58 -13.64
CA LEU A 54 -28.62 1.66 -14.71
C LEU A 54 -28.87 0.18 -14.32
N LYS A 55 -28.57 -0.19 -13.07
CA LYS A 55 -28.80 -1.55 -12.56
C LYS A 55 -30.30 -1.87 -12.52
N ASP A 56 -31.12 -0.93 -12.09
CA ASP A 56 -32.57 -1.11 -12.00
C ASP A 56 -33.23 -1.11 -13.39
N ASN A 57 -32.78 -0.26 -14.31
CA ASN A 57 -33.20 -0.28 -15.71
C ASN A 57 -32.85 -1.61 -16.40
N LEU A 58 -31.64 -2.15 -16.18
CA LEU A 58 -31.25 -3.44 -16.73
C LEU A 58 -32.12 -4.59 -16.20
N LYS A 59 -32.51 -4.56 -14.92
CA LYS A 59 -33.44 -5.54 -14.34
C LYS A 59 -34.83 -5.42 -14.93
N SER A 60 -35.33 -4.21 -15.11
CA SER A 60 -36.62 -3.94 -15.73
C SER A 60 -36.64 -4.44 -17.18
N LEU A 61 -35.62 -4.11 -17.98
CA LEU A 61 -35.50 -4.60 -19.36
C LEU A 61 -35.49 -6.14 -19.45
N LYS A 62 -34.77 -6.83 -18.55
CA LYS A 62 -34.80 -8.30 -18.45
C LYS A 62 -36.17 -8.88 -18.05
N LYS A 63 -36.99 -8.11 -17.34
CA LYS A 63 -38.34 -8.52 -16.94
C LYS A 63 -39.31 -8.34 -18.09
N PHE A 64 -39.20 -7.24 -18.83
CA PHE A 64 -40.03 -6.98 -20.00
C PHE A 64 -39.69 -7.92 -21.16
N SER A 65 -38.43 -8.35 -21.32
CA SER A 65 -37.96 -9.26 -22.39
C SER A 65 -38.65 -10.65 -22.45
N LYS A 66 -39.61 -10.95 -21.56
CA LYS A 66 -40.44 -12.16 -21.63
C LYS A 66 -41.74 -11.85 -22.36
N GLY A 67 -41.75 -12.11 -23.67
CA GLY A 67 -42.97 -12.09 -24.49
C GLY A 67 -43.11 -10.90 -25.46
N LEU A 68 -41.99 -10.33 -25.94
CA LEU A 68 -42.01 -9.26 -26.95
C LEU A 68 -41.94 -9.76 -28.39
N THR A 69 -42.38 -8.90 -29.29
CA THR A 69 -42.37 -9.04 -30.75
C THR A 69 -40.96 -8.77 -31.33
N GLU A 70 -40.66 -9.20 -32.56
CA GLU A 70 -39.31 -9.09 -33.17
C GLU A 70 -38.75 -7.67 -33.21
N GLU A 71 -39.59 -6.67 -33.53
CA GLU A 71 -39.18 -5.25 -33.57
C GLU A 71 -38.90 -4.68 -32.18
N GLU A 72 -39.69 -5.07 -31.18
CA GLU A 72 -39.49 -4.61 -29.80
C GLU A 72 -38.23 -5.25 -29.18
N ASN A 73 -37.91 -6.50 -29.55
CA ASN A 73 -36.65 -7.14 -29.17
C ASN A 73 -35.43 -6.40 -29.73
N ASN A 74 -35.51 -5.87 -30.95
CA ASN A 74 -34.41 -5.13 -31.56
C ASN A 74 -34.14 -3.79 -30.85
N VAL A 75 -35.20 -3.06 -30.48
CA VAL A 75 -35.10 -1.81 -29.68
C VAL A 75 -34.57 -2.08 -28.26
N VAL A 76 -34.97 -3.21 -27.65
CA VAL A 76 -34.48 -3.63 -26.33
C VAL A 76 -33.01 -4.00 -26.38
N GLU A 77 -32.53 -4.71 -27.41
CA GLU A 77 -31.11 -5.04 -27.55
C GLU A 77 -30.26 -3.79 -27.87
N GLU A 78 -30.72 -2.86 -28.71
CA GLU A 78 -30.02 -1.58 -28.93
C GLU A 78 -29.91 -0.75 -27.63
N THR A 79 -30.99 -0.70 -26.85
CA THR A 79 -31.01 0.00 -25.56
C THR A 79 -30.06 -0.66 -24.55
N LYS A 80 -29.97 -1.99 -24.57
CA LYS A 80 -29.08 -2.79 -23.71
C LYS A 80 -27.61 -2.65 -24.12
N GLU A 81 -27.31 -2.52 -25.40
CA GLU A 81 -25.97 -2.17 -25.91
C GLU A 81 -25.54 -0.77 -25.46
N ARG A 82 -26.41 0.23 -25.56
CA ARG A 82 -26.14 1.58 -25.04
C ARG A 82 -25.90 1.57 -23.53
N ILE A 83 -26.69 0.79 -22.78
CA ILE A 83 -26.50 0.57 -21.35
C ILE A 83 -25.19 -0.17 -21.05
N ARG A 84 -24.66 -1.00 -21.96
CA ARG A 84 -23.35 -1.68 -21.80
C ARG A 84 -22.15 -0.76 -22.02
N ASN A 85 -22.29 0.30 -22.80
CA ASN A 85 -21.22 1.28 -23.03
C ASN A 85 -21.09 2.33 -21.91
N MET A 86 -22.19 2.64 -21.21
CA MET A 86 -22.25 3.61 -20.11
C MET A 86 -21.34 3.26 -18.89
N PRO A 87 -21.17 1.99 -18.47
CA PRO A 87 -20.23 1.57 -17.43
C PRO A 87 -18.78 1.97 -17.69
N ASN A 88 -18.33 1.95 -18.95
CA ASN A 88 -16.96 2.33 -19.29
C ASN A 88 -16.73 3.83 -19.08
N LEU A 89 -17.72 4.66 -19.44
CA LEU A 89 -17.67 6.10 -19.19
C LEU A 89 -17.68 6.41 -17.69
N ILE A 90 -18.54 5.71 -16.93
CA ILE A 90 -18.59 5.83 -15.47
C ILE A 90 -17.26 5.40 -14.83
N LEU A 91 -16.63 4.34 -15.33
CA LEU A 91 -15.34 3.87 -14.85
C LEU A 91 -14.21 4.89 -15.09
N GLN A 92 -14.25 5.59 -16.24
CA GLN A 92 -13.31 6.69 -16.51
C GLN A 92 -13.52 7.84 -15.53
N MET A 93 -14.77 8.24 -15.27
CA MET A 93 -15.08 9.30 -14.30
C MET A 93 -14.67 8.91 -12.87
N GLU A 94 -14.86 7.65 -12.47
CA GLU A 94 -14.42 7.12 -11.17
C GLU A 94 -12.89 7.04 -11.00
N THR A 95 -12.13 7.07 -12.10
CA THR A 95 -10.65 7.03 -12.03
C THR A 95 -10.07 8.34 -11.46
N PHE A 96 -10.84 9.43 -11.53
CA PHE A 96 -10.47 10.74 -11.00
C PHE A 96 -11.06 11.00 -9.60
N LEU A 97 -11.96 10.14 -9.13
CA LEU A 97 -12.55 10.25 -7.80
C LEU A 97 -11.73 9.48 -6.76
N PRO A 98 -11.73 9.94 -5.49
CA PRO A 98 -11.14 9.19 -4.39
C PRO A 98 -11.84 7.83 -4.25
N LYS A 99 -11.11 6.75 -4.53
CA LYS A 99 -11.62 5.39 -4.36
C LYS A 99 -11.55 4.97 -2.89
N LYS A 100 -12.52 4.16 -2.48
CA LYS A 100 -12.47 3.51 -1.16
C LYS A 100 -11.28 2.55 -1.13
N ASN A 101 -10.46 2.69 -0.10
CA ASN A 101 -9.33 1.79 0.16
C ASN A 101 -9.81 0.34 0.31
N GLY A 102 -9.05 -0.61 -0.25
CA GLY A 102 -9.27 -2.04 0.02
C GLY A 102 -8.95 -2.39 1.48
N ILE A 103 -9.42 -3.55 1.95
CA ILE A 103 -9.32 -3.97 3.36
C ILE A 103 -7.86 -3.90 3.88
N TYR A 104 -6.90 -4.40 3.11
CA TYR A 104 -5.48 -4.35 3.47
C TYR A 104 -4.97 -2.91 3.62
N LEU A 105 -5.28 -2.04 2.65
CA LEU A 105 -4.86 -0.63 2.67
C LEU A 105 -5.50 0.14 3.82
N SER A 106 -6.78 -0.13 4.11
CA SER A 106 -7.47 0.48 5.25
C SER A 106 -6.96 0.00 6.60
N LEU A 107 -6.44 -1.24 6.67
CA LEU A 107 -5.82 -1.77 7.88
C LEU A 107 -4.45 -1.15 8.14
N VAL A 108 -3.65 -0.94 7.08
CA VAL A 108 -2.28 -0.42 7.19
C VAL A 108 -2.24 1.11 7.29
N LEU A 109 -3.05 1.83 6.51
CA LEU A 109 -3.03 3.30 6.43
C LEU A 109 -4.23 3.98 7.10
N GLY A 110 -5.20 3.22 7.60
CA GLY A 110 -6.44 3.76 8.15
C GLY A 110 -7.37 4.35 7.07
N SER A 111 -8.23 5.29 7.47
CA SER A 111 -9.22 5.94 6.59
C SER A 111 -8.64 7.09 5.74
N VAL A 112 -7.35 7.06 5.41
CA VAL A 112 -6.69 8.10 4.61
C VAL A 112 -6.87 7.84 3.12
N ASN A 113 -7.40 8.81 2.36
CA ASN A 113 -7.56 8.67 0.92
C ASN A 113 -6.20 8.82 0.22
N VAL A 114 -5.66 7.74 -0.35
CA VAL A 114 -4.37 7.73 -1.07
C VAL A 114 -4.55 7.97 -2.58
N ASN A 115 -5.60 8.72 -2.95
CA ASN A 115 -5.90 8.98 -4.35
C ASN A 115 -4.96 10.08 -4.88
N LEU A 116 -4.18 9.77 -5.90
CA LEU A 116 -3.40 10.73 -6.67
C LEU A 116 -4.30 11.33 -7.76
N PRO A 117 -4.73 12.59 -7.64
CA PRO A 117 -5.77 13.16 -8.50
C PRO A 117 -5.27 13.47 -9.92
N THR A 118 -3.98 13.77 -10.09
CA THR A 118 -3.38 14.18 -11.37
C THR A 118 -2.65 13.03 -12.06
N LYS A 119 -2.69 13.01 -13.40
CA LYS A 119 -1.96 12.03 -14.20
C LYS A 119 -0.44 12.14 -13.98
N ASP A 120 0.06 13.36 -13.82
CA ASP A 120 1.47 13.64 -13.60
C ASP A 120 1.95 13.06 -12.26
N ALA A 121 1.18 13.26 -11.18
CA ALA A 121 1.50 12.68 -9.88
C ALA A 121 1.47 11.14 -9.88
N LYS A 122 0.59 10.52 -10.68
CA LYS A 122 0.59 9.06 -10.88
C LYS A 122 1.85 8.57 -11.59
N ALA A 123 2.33 9.32 -12.59
CA ALA A 123 3.54 8.98 -13.33
C ALA A 123 4.79 9.15 -12.46
N GLU A 124 4.89 10.25 -11.72
CA GLU A 124 5.98 10.53 -10.78
C GLU A 124 6.05 9.47 -9.68
N TYR A 125 4.92 9.13 -9.05
CA TYR A 125 4.87 8.06 -8.05
C TYR A 125 5.27 6.70 -8.62
N LYS A 126 4.90 6.40 -9.87
CA LYS A 126 5.31 5.17 -10.54
C LYS A 126 6.82 5.16 -10.78
N ASP A 127 7.40 6.28 -11.22
CA ASP A 127 8.85 6.42 -11.39
C ASP A 127 9.60 6.23 -10.07
N GLU A 128 9.14 6.89 -9.00
CA GLU A 128 9.70 6.71 -7.65
C GLU A 128 9.60 5.27 -7.14
N TYR A 129 8.50 4.57 -7.46
CA TYR A 129 8.31 3.17 -7.10
C TYR A 129 9.31 2.25 -7.84
N GLU A 130 9.48 2.43 -9.14
CA GLU A 130 10.45 1.66 -9.93
C GLU A 130 11.89 1.94 -9.48
N ARG A 131 12.21 3.21 -9.23
CA ARG A 131 13.53 3.61 -8.73
C ARG A 131 13.81 3.05 -7.33
N PHE A 132 12.81 3.03 -6.44
CA PHE A 132 12.91 2.39 -5.13
C PHE A 132 13.19 0.88 -5.24
N LYS A 133 12.47 0.17 -6.13
CA LYS A 133 12.71 -1.25 -6.40
C LYS A 133 14.17 -1.48 -6.81
N LEU A 134 14.64 -0.72 -7.80
CA LEU A 134 16.01 -0.84 -8.29
C LEU A 134 17.05 -0.62 -7.17
N TYR A 135 16.94 0.46 -6.41
CA TYR A 135 17.90 0.77 -5.35
C TYR A 135 17.96 -0.34 -4.29
N VAL A 136 16.82 -0.78 -3.78
CA VAL A 136 16.79 -1.80 -2.72
C VAL A 136 17.26 -3.15 -3.26
N THR A 137 16.90 -3.52 -4.49
CA THR A 137 17.41 -4.76 -5.12
C THR A 137 18.93 -4.73 -5.32
N VAL A 138 19.50 -3.60 -5.75
CA VAL A 138 20.97 -3.46 -5.88
C VAL A 138 21.64 -3.56 -4.51
N ILE A 139 21.11 -2.91 -3.47
CA ILE A 139 21.64 -3.02 -2.11
C ILE A 139 21.57 -4.47 -1.62
N LEU A 140 20.44 -5.15 -1.78
CA LEU A 140 20.27 -6.56 -1.41
C LEU A 140 21.25 -7.47 -2.15
N PHE A 141 21.48 -7.23 -3.45
CA PHE A 141 22.42 -7.99 -4.25
C PHE A 141 23.86 -7.82 -3.74
N LEU A 142 24.29 -6.57 -3.50
CA LEU A 142 25.63 -6.28 -2.97
C LEU A 142 25.83 -6.87 -1.57
N LEU A 143 24.84 -6.72 -0.68
CA LEU A 143 24.90 -7.30 0.66
C LEU A 143 24.96 -8.84 0.59
N SER A 144 24.16 -9.47 -0.27
CA SER A 144 24.18 -10.92 -0.47
C SER A 144 25.54 -11.41 -0.98
N PHE A 145 26.15 -10.65 -1.91
CA PHE A 145 27.50 -10.94 -2.39
C PHE A 145 28.55 -10.85 -1.27
N ILE A 146 28.46 -9.81 -0.42
CA ILE A 146 29.36 -9.65 0.73
C ILE A 146 29.19 -10.79 1.75
N CYS A 147 27.95 -11.17 2.07
CA CYS A 147 27.68 -12.33 2.94
C CYS A 147 28.29 -13.62 2.38
N CYS A 148 28.14 -13.85 1.08
CA CYS A 148 28.56 -15.10 0.44
C CYS A 148 30.08 -15.28 0.39
N PHE A 149 30.83 -14.21 0.11
CA PHE A 149 32.28 -14.32 -0.14
C PHE A 149 33.16 -13.89 1.03
N PHE A 150 32.69 -13.03 1.94
CA PHE A 150 33.56 -12.37 2.92
C PHE A 150 33.18 -12.62 4.39
N VAL A 151 31.93 -12.96 4.71
CA VAL A 151 31.41 -12.79 6.09
C VAL A 151 30.42 -13.91 6.50
N ASN A 152 30.87 -14.90 7.28
CA ASN A 152 30.00 -15.90 7.94
C ASN A 152 29.48 -15.41 9.31
N TYR A 153 28.87 -14.22 9.37
CA TYR A 153 28.34 -13.68 10.62
C TYR A 153 26.82 -13.81 10.64
N ARG A 154 26.30 -14.57 11.62
CA ARG A 154 24.86 -14.76 11.89
C ARG A 154 24.08 -13.45 11.99
N PHE A 155 24.72 -12.36 12.42
CA PHE A 155 24.12 -11.03 12.49
C PHE A 155 23.81 -10.45 11.10
N LEU A 156 24.73 -10.61 10.14
CA LEU A 156 24.55 -10.09 8.79
C LEU A 156 23.45 -10.85 8.04
N ASP A 157 23.34 -12.16 8.27
CA ASP A 157 22.22 -12.97 7.77
C ASP A 157 20.87 -12.49 8.33
N ALA A 158 20.79 -12.21 9.64
CA ALA A 158 19.59 -11.68 10.26
C ALA A 158 19.22 -10.29 9.71
N LEU A 159 20.22 -9.42 9.50
CA LEU A 159 20.03 -8.09 8.90
C LEU A 159 19.52 -8.20 7.46
N LEU A 160 20.08 -9.10 6.66
CA LEU A 160 19.64 -9.33 5.27
C LEU A 160 18.19 -9.83 5.23
N ASN A 161 17.82 -10.78 6.10
CA ASN A 161 16.46 -11.27 6.21
C ASN A 161 15.48 -10.17 6.67
N PHE A 162 15.88 -9.36 7.64
CA PHE A 162 15.07 -8.22 8.11
C PHE A 162 14.85 -7.20 6.99
N LEU A 163 15.90 -6.85 6.25
CA LEU A 163 15.83 -5.92 5.11
C LEU A 163 14.92 -6.48 3.99
N LEU A 164 14.98 -7.79 3.75
CA LEU A 164 14.14 -8.47 2.78
C LEU A 164 12.65 -8.38 3.16
N VAL A 165 12.31 -8.69 4.41
CA VAL A 165 10.94 -8.57 4.93
C VAL A 165 10.44 -7.13 4.83
N TRP A 166 11.25 -6.17 5.28
CA TRP A 166 10.92 -4.75 5.20
C TRP A 166 10.66 -4.29 3.76
N TYR A 167 11.50 -4.73 2.82
CA TYR A 167 11.34 -4.41 1.40
C TYR A 167 10.01 -4.92 0.85
N TYR A 168 9.67 -6.19 1.09
CA TYR A 168 8.41 -6.77 0.59
C TYR A 168 7.17 -6.17 1.25
N CYS A 169 7.22 -5.85 2.55
CA CYS A 169 6.14 -5.11 3.20
C CYS A 169 5.92 -3.75 2.53
N THR A 170 7.01 -3.01 2.28
CA THR A 170 6.94 -1.69 1.63
C THR A 170 6.43 -1.78 0.21
N LEU A 171 6.88 -2.78 -0.57
CA LEU A 171 6.38 -3.03 -1.92
C LEU A 171 4.88 -3.30 -1.93
N THR A 172 4.40 -4.15 -1.02
CA THR A 172 2.98 -4.50 -0.93
C THR A 172 2.13 -3.26 -0.70
N ILE A 173 2.57 -2.36 0.18
CA ILE A 173 1.87 -1.10 0.44
C ILE A 173 1.87 -0.22 -0.81
N ARG A 174 3.05 0.01 -1.43
CA ARG A 174 3.18 0.86 -2.61
C ARG A 174 2.39 0.33 -3.82
N GLU A 175 2.37 -0.98 -4.00
CA GLU A 175 1.60 -1.66 -5.06
C GLU A 175 0.09 -1.55 -4.81
N THR A 176 -0.34 -1.67 -3.56
CA THR A 176 -1.75 -1.46 -3.20
C THR A 176 -2.20 -0.01 -3.50
N ILE A 177 -1.31 0.98 -3.34
CA ILE A 177 -1.55 2.38 -3.73
C ILE A 177 -1.64 2.53 -5.26
N LEU A 178 -0.78 1.86 -6.02
CA LEU A 178 -0.86 1.89 -7.50
C LEU A 178 -2.17 1.27 -8.01
N ILE A 179 -2.56 0.13 -7.44
CA ILE A 179 -3.81 -0.57 -7.81
C ILE A 179 -5.03 0.27 -7.46
N SER A 180 -5.04 0.91 -6.27
CA SER A 180 -6.16 1.79 -5.89
C SER A 180 -6.30 2.98 -6.85
N ASN A 181 -5.19 3.45 -7.42
CA ASN A 181 -5.17 4.56 -8.39
C ASN A 181 -5.42 4.15 -9.86
N GLY A 182 -5.73 2.87 -10.11
CA GLY A 182 -6.09 2.36 -11.43
C GLY A 182 -4.90 1.89 -12.28
N SER A 183 -3.71 1.75 -11.70
CA SER A 183 -2.62 1.05 -12.38
C SER A 183 -3.02 -0.41 -12.57
N ARG A 184 -2.91 -0.92 -13.81
CA ARG A 184 -2.88 -2.37 -14.01
C ARG A 184 -1.54 -2.89 -13.47
N PRO A 185 -1.53 -3.99 -12.71
CA PRO A 185 -0.30 -4.67 -12.39
C PRO A 185 0.15 -5.38 -13.67
N ASP A 186 0.90 -4.69 -14.52
CA ASP A 186 1.68 -5.32 -15.58
C ASP A 186 2.90 -5.98 -14.91
N GLY A 187 2.62 -7.04 -14.16
CA GLY A 187 3.51 -7.64 -13.19
C GLY A 187 3.82 -9.09 -13.53
N GLU A 188 4.00 -9.44 -14.81
CA GLU A 188 4.40 -10.80 -15.19
C GLU A 188 5.63 -11.25 -14.39
N SER A 189 6.63 -10.38 -14.23
CA SER A 189 7.82 -10.67 -13.43
C SER A 189 7.50 -10.93 -11.95
N TYR A 190 6.56 -10.19 -11.36
CA TYR A 190 6.14 -10.42 -9.96
C TYR A 190 5.32 -11.70 -9.82
N GLN A 191 4.42 -12.00 -10.75
CA GLN A 191 3.64 -13.24 -10.73
C GLN A 191 4.54 -14.47 -10.89
N SER A 192 5.57 -14.39 -11.74
CA SER A 192 6.58 -15.45 -11.87
C SER A 192 7.41 -15.63 -10.59
N PHE A 193 7.83 -14.53 -9.96
CA PHE A 193 8.60 -14.58 -8.70
C PHE A 193 7.77 -15.05 -7.50
N ARG A 194 6.48 -14.70 -7.46
CA ARG A 194 5.57 -15.01 -6.35
C ARG A 194 5.52 -16.51 -6.05
N ILE A 195 5.48 -17.35 -7.07
CA ILE A 195 5.46 -18.82 -6.90
C ILE A 195 6.77 -19.29 -6.27
N GLN A 196 7.91 -18.76 -6.72
CA GLN A 196 9.23 -19.10 -6.17
C GLN A 196 9.36 -18.66 -4.71
N PHE A 197 8.88 -17.47 -4.37
CA PHE A 197 8.86 -16.96 -3.00
C PHE A 197 7.97 -17.80 -2.08
N LEU A 198 6.76 -18.17 -2.52
CA LEU A 198 5.87 -19.03 -1.73
C LEU A 198 6.47 -20.43 -1.52
N ALA A 199 7.10 -20.99 -2.54
CA ALA A 199 7.83 -22.25 -2.41
C ALA A 199 8.99 -22.14 -1.41
N TYR A 200 9.74 -21.03 -1.44
CA TYR A 200 10.79 -20.75 -0.46
C TYR A 200 10.24 -20.63 0.96
N CYS A 201 9.12 -19.91 1.17
CA CYS A 201 8.48 -19.79 2.48
C CYS A 201 7.98 -21.13 3.03
N LEU A 202 7.39 -21.97 2.17
CA LEU A 202 6.96 -23.32 2.55
C LEU A 202 8.15 -24.19 2.93
N TYR A 203 9.23 -24.14 2.14
CA TYR A 203 10.46 -24.85 2.42
C TYR A 203 11.09 -24.40 3.76
N GLN A 204 11.24 -23.10 3.98
CA GLN A 204 11.76 -22.55 5.24
C GLN A 204 10.91 -23.02 6.43
N SER A 205 9.58 -22.90 6.33
CA SER A 205 8.67 -23.34 7.40
C SER A 205 8.83 -24.82 7.73
N PHE A 206 8.99 -25.66 6.70
CA PHE A 206 9.23 -27.09 6.87
C PHE A 206 10.58 -27.39 7.55
N VAL A 207 11.66 -26.74 7.12
CA VAL A 207 12.99 -26.90 7.73
C VAL A 207 12.96 -26.45 9.19
N GLN A 208 12.30 -25.33 9.49
CA GLN A 208 12.20 -24.79 10.84
C GLN A 208 11.39 -25.71 11.77
N TYR A 209 10.34 -26.34 11.23
CA TYR A 209 9.60 -27.39 11.93
C TYR A 209 10.50 -28.60 12.26
N LEU A 210 11.28 -29.08 11.30
CA LEU A 210 12.22 -30.19 11.55
C LEU A 210 13.31 -29.82 12.56
N GLN A 211 13.86 -28.60 12.47
CA GLN A 211 14.84 -28.08 13.44
C GLN A 211 14.26 -28.03 14.85
N TYR A 212 13.01 -27.57 14.99
CA TYR A 212 12.30 -27.57 16.27
C TYR A 212 12.14 -28.98 16.85
N TYR A 213 11.74 -29.96 16.04
CA TYR A 213 11.62 -31.36 16.50
C TYR A 213 12.96 -31.95 16.92
N TYR A 214 14.01 -31.71 16.14
CA TYR A 214 15.35 -32.19 16.46
C TYR A 214 15.88 -31.58 17.78
N GLN A 215 15.77 -30.26 17.93
CA GLN A 215 16.21 -29.55 19.14
C GLN A 215 15.38 -29.95 20.36
N SER A 216 14.06 -30.09 20.22
CA SER A 216 13.17 -30.55 21.29
C SER A 216 13.48 -31.99 21.72
N GLY A 217 13.80 -32.87 20.76
CA GLY A 217 14.22 -34.24 21.03
C GLY A 217 15.59 -34.32 21.74
N CYS A 218 16.56 -33.51 21.33
CA CYS A 218 17.83 -33.37 22.05
C CYS A 218 17.61 -32.86 23.47
N LEU A 219 16.78 -31.83 23.66
CA LEU A 219 16.44 -31.29 24.97
C LEU A 219 15.73 -32.33 25.85
N TYR A 220 14.83 -33.15 25.29
CA TYR A 220 14.16 -34.22 26.03
C TYR A 220 15.16 -35.31 26.46
N ARG A 221 16.11 -35.68 25.59
CA ARG A 221 17.18 -36.63 25.94
C ARG A 221 18.11 -36.08 27.02
N LEU A 222 18.50 -34.81 26.95
CA LEU A 222 19.28 -34.13 27.99
C LEU A 222 18.52 -34.08 29.34
N LYS A 223 17.21 -33.80 29.31
CA LYS A 223 16.34 -33.86 30.50
C LYS A 223 16.24 -35.27 31.08
N ALA A 224 16.15 -36.30 30.23
CA ALA A 224 16.07 -37.70 30.66
C ALA A 224 17.41 -38.23 31.22
N LEU A 225 18.55 -37.69 30.76
CA LEU A 225 19.90 -38.02 31.23
C LEU A 225 20.29 -37.29 32.53
N GLY A 226 19.42 -36.44 33.08
CA GLY A 226 19.66 -35.74 34.34
C GLY A 226 20.63 -34.56 34.25
N GLU A 227 21.20 -34.27 33.07
CA GLU A 227 21.99 -33.05 32.83
C GLU A 227 21.06 -31.84 32.71
N ARG A 228 20.56 -31.36 33.86
CA ARG A 228 20.00 -30.02 33.96
C ARG A 228 21.14 -29.01 33.79
N HIS A 229 21.40 -28.57 32.57
CA HIS A 229 22.04 -27.27 32.41
C HIS A 229 21.01 -26.19 32.70
N ASN A 230 21.35 -25.31 33.65
CA ASN A 230 20.59 -24.13 34.05
C ASN A 230 20.00 -23.42 32.83
N LEU A 231 18.68 -23.53 32.69
CA LEU A 231 17.86 -22.52 32.02
C LEU A 231 16.90 -21.97 33.08
N ASP A 232 17.42 -21.73 34.28
CA ASP A 232 16.66 -21.23 35.41
C ASP A 232 16.34 -19.75 35.18
N LEU A 233 15.06 -19.56 34.84
CA LEU A 233 14.22 -18.44 35.19
C LEU A 233 14.82 -17.58 36.32
N THR A 234 15.42 -16.45 35.95
CA THR A 234 15.68 -15.37 36.91
C THR A 234 14.35 -14.66 37.19
N VAL A 235 13.58 -15.18 38.14
CA VAL A 235 12.59 -14.36 38.88
C VAL A 235 12.65 -14.76 40.36
N GLY A 236 13.36 -13.94 41.13
CA GLY A 236 13.08 -13.72 42.55
C GLY A 236 13.66 -14.74 43.53
N GLY A 237 14.90 -14.51 43.96
CA GLY A 237 15.23 -14.80 45.35
C GLY A 237 14.49 -13.79 46.24
N ASP A 238 13.89 -14.28 47.33
CA ASP A 238 14.00 -13.62 48.62
C ASP A 238 13.77 -14.65 49.73
N CYS A 239 14.58 -14.49 50.77
CA CYS A 239 14.62 -15.21 52.05
C CYS A 239 13.21 -15.40 52.65
N LEU A 240 12.95 -16.40 53.49
CA LEU A 240 13.28 -16.46 54.92
C LEU A 240 13.07 -17.92 55.38
N VAL A 241 14.07 -18.61 55.93
CA VAL A 241 14.27 -18.82 57.39
C VAL A 241 12.97 -18.76 58.19
N GLU A 242 12.51 -19.91 58.68
CA GLU A 242 12.07 -20.03 60.07
C GLU A 242 12.18 -21.49 60.54
N GLU A 243 12.87 -21.64 61.68
CA GLU A 243 12.99 -22.86 62.47
C GLU A 243 11.63 -23.28 63.04
N HIS A 244 11.39 -24.59 63.10
CA HIS A 244 10.99 -25.29 64.33
C HIS A 244 11.11 -26.81 64.17
#